data_AF-A0A356T8A8-F1
#
_entry.id   AF-A0A356T8A8-F1
#
_cell.length_a   1.000
_cell.length_b   1.000
_cell.length_c   1.000
_cell.angle_alpha   90.00
_cell.angle_beta   90.00
_cell.angle_gamma   90.00
#
_symmetry.space_group_name_H-M   'P 1'
#
loop_
_entity.id
_entity.type
_entity.pdbx_description
1 polymer ?
#
loop_
_entity_poly.entity_id
_entity_poly.type
_entity_poly.pdbx_seq_one_letter_code
_entity_poly.pdbx_strand_id
1 'polypeptide(L)'
;TEPIDELSPVEPATMENRTVVQWDKQDVEDLGLFKVDLLGLGMLTQIHRCFDLLRAHEGPDLTIATVPAEDPPTYRMISAADTVGVFQIE
;
A
#
# COMPACT_ATOMS: atom_id res chain seq x y z
N THR A 1 -13.26 -26.54 -1.26
CA THR A 1 -13.06 -25.33 -2.09
C THR A 1 -12.83 -25.81 -3.49
N GLU A 2 -13.75 -25.47 -4.40
CA GLU A 2 -13.62 -25.76 -5.82
C GLU A 2 -12.59 -24.80 -6.46
N PRO A 3 -11.83 -25.23 -7.47
CA PRO A 3 -10.92 -24.36 -8.22
C PRO A 3 -11.65 -23.19 -8.90
N ILE A 4 -11.01 -22.02 -8.97
CA ILE A 4 -11.65 -20.79 -9.53
C ILE A 4 -11.93 -20.91 -11.03
N ASP A 5 -11.15 -21.70 -11.76
CA ASP A 5 -11.28 -21.98 -13.19
C ASP A 5 -12.42 -22.96 -13.53
N GLU A 6 -12.95 -23.68 -12.54
CA GLU A 6 -14.21 -24.44 -12.68
C GLU A 6 -15.44 -23.54 -12.50
N LEU A 7 -15.27 -22.39 -11.86
CA LEU A 7 -16.34 -21.43 -11.56
C LEU A 7 -16.40 -20.33 -12.63
N SER A 8 -15.26 -19.76 -13.02
CA SER A 8 -15.15 -18.64 -13.97
C SER A 8 -14.04 -18.85 -14.98
N PRO A 9 -14.21 -18.41 -16.24
CA PRO A 9 -13.10 -18.31 -17.17
C PRO A 9 -11.96 -17.45 -16.61
N VAL A 10 -10.75 -18.01 -16.63
CA VAL A 10 -9.50 -17.34 -16.26
C VAL A 10 -8.68 -17.09 -17.51
N GLU A 11 -8.15 -15.88 -17.66
CA GLU A 11 -7.26 -15.53 -18.77
C GLU A 11 -5.94 -14.91 -18.27
N PRO A 12 -4.87 -14.97 -19.08
CA PRO A 12 -3.66 -14.20 -18.81
C PRO A 12 -3.96 -12.71 -18.76
N ALA A 13 -3.43 -12.02 -17.74
CA ALA A 13 -3.51 -10.57 -17.66
C ALA A 13 -2.51 -9.92 -18.64
N THR A 14 -2.69 -8.62 -18.90
CA THR A 14 -1.72 -7.82 -19.68
C THR A 14 -0.32 -7.81 -19.06
N MET A 15 -0.22 -7.94 -17.73
CA MET A 15 1.04 -8.04 -17.02
C MET A 15 1.52 -9.50 -16.98
N GLU A 16 2.79 -9.71 -17.28
CA GLU A 16 3.42 -11.03 -17.26
C GLU A 16 3.23 -11.74 -15.91
N ASN A 17 3.02 -13.05 -15.96
CA ASN A 17 2.84 -13.92 -14.79
C ASN A 17 1.64 -13.53 -13.90
N ARG A 18 0.60 -12.92 -14.47
CA ARG A 18 -0.67 -12.65 -13.79
C ARG A 18 -1.85 -13.20 -14.58
N THR A 19 -2.93 -13.50 -13.88
CA THR A 19 -4.20 -13.95 -14.44
C THR A 19 -5.34 -13.06 -13.96
N VAL A 20 -6.40 -12.96 -14.75
CA VAL A 20 -7.62 -12.22 -14.45
C VAL A 20 -8.82 -13.17 -14.59
N VAL A 21 -9.78 -13.02 -13.68
CA VAL A 21 -11.12 -13.63 -13.79
C VAL A 21 -12.04 -12.66 -14.52
N GLN A 22 -12.93 -13.18 -15.36
CA GLN A 22 -13.83 -12.34 -16.17
C GLN A 22 -14.96 -11.67 -15.36
N TRP A 23 -15.22 -12.17 -14.16
CA TRP A 23 -16.23 -11.63 -13.25
C TRP A 23 -15.80 -10.32 -12.62
N ASP A 24 -16.76 -9.42 -12.45
CA ASP A 24 -16.52 -8.16 -11.78
C ASP A 24 -16.61 -8.30 -10.24
N LYS A 25 -16.44 -7.18 -9.54
CA LYS A 25 -16.46 -7.16 -8.07
C LYS A 25 -17.80 -7.67 -7.50
N GLN A 26 -18.92 -7.30 -8.12
CA GLN A 26 -20.25 -7.62 -7.60
C GLN A 26 -20.53 -9.12 -7.80
N ASP A 27 -20.15 -9.66 -8.95
CA ASP A 27 -20.29 -11.10 -9.25
C ASP A 27 -19.55 -11.97 -8.22
N VAL A 28 -18.31 -11.59 -7.86
CA VAL A 28 -17.49 -12.31 -6.86
C VAL A 28 -18.11 -12.23 -5.46
N GLU A 29 -18.68 -11.07 -5.09
CA GLU A 29 -19.35 -10.88 -3.80
C GLU A 29 -20.67 -11.66 -3.72
N ASP A 30 -21.47 -11.66 -4.79
CA ASP A 30 -22.76 -12.36 -4.86
C ASP A 30 -22.61 -13.89 -4.76
N LEU A 31 -21.47 -14.43 -5.23
CA LEU A 31 -21.10 -15.83 -5.09
C LEU A 31 -20.49 -16.18 -3.72
N GLY A 32 -20.33 -15.20 -2.82
CA GLY A 32 -19.75 -15.39 -1.50
C GLY A 32 -18.26 -15.76 -1.53
N LEU A 33 -17.55 -15.41 -2.61
CA LEU A 33 -16.13 -15.67 -2.73
C LEU A 33 -15.32 -14.72 -1.84
N PHE A 34 -14.23 -15.24 -1.29
CA PHE A 34 -13.33 -14.45 -0.46
C PHE A 34 -12.48 -13.51 -1.33
N LYS A 35 -12.52 -12.22 -1.01
CA LYS A 35 -11.80 -11.16 -1.72
C LYS A 35 -10.79 -10.48 -0.80
N VAL A 36 -9.58 -10.23 -1.32
CA VAL A 36 -8.55 -9.39 -0.68
C VAL A 36 -8.06 -8.35 -1.65
N ASP A 37 -8.07 -7.08 -1.22
CA ASP A 37 -7.49 -5.97 -1.99
C ASP A 37 -6.02 -5.79 -1.58
N LEU A 38 -5.10 -6.01 -2.53
CA LEU A 38 -3.67 -5.75 -2.37
C LEU A 38 -3.31 -4.41 -3.04
N LEU A 39 -3.24 -3.35 -2.24
CA LEU A 39 -2.98 -1.99 -2.73
C LEU A 39 -1.49 -1.65 -2.73
N GLY A 40 -0.96 -1.23 -3.89
CA GLY A 40 0.40 -0.71 -4.01
C GLY A 40 0.46 0.78 -3.69
N LEU A 41 0.78 1.16 -2.45
CA LEU A 41 0.91 2.56 -2.06
C LEU A 41 2.34 3.05 -2.27
N GLY A 42 2.54 3.98 -3.22
CA GLY A 42 3.83 4.58 -3.50
C GLY A 42 4.47 5.24 -2.26
N MET A 43 3.68 5.81 -1.37
CA MET A 43 4.18 6.44 -0.14
C MET A 43 4.84 5.44 0.81
N LEU A 44 4.36 4.18 0.88
CA LEU A 44 5.03 3.14 1.68
C LEU A 44 6.43 2.85 1.14
N THR A 45 6.62 2.91 -0.18
CA THR A 45 7.95 2.80 -0.80
C THR A 45 8.84 3.98 -0.44
N GLN A 46 8.31 5.20 -0.40
CA GLN A 46 9.08 6.38 0.00
C GLN A 46 9.50 6.31 1.47
N ILE A 47 8.58 5.94 2.37
CA ILE A 47 8.88 5.75 3.80
C ILE A 47 10.00 4.71 3.98
N HIS A 48 9.93 3.58 3.26
CA HIS A 48 10.98 2.57 3.30
C HIS A 48 12.34 3.12 2.90
N ARG A 49 12.41 3.87 1.78
CA ARG A 49 13.64 4.52 1.32
C ARG A 49 14.16 5.56 2.33
N CYS A 50 13.28 6.30 2.99
CA CYS A 50 13.69 7.24 4.03
C CYS A 50 14.36 6.52 5.21
N PHE A 51 13.83 5.37 5.65
CA PHE A 51 14.48 4.57 6.69
C PHE A 51 15.82 3.98 6.23
N ASP A 52 15.93 3.55 4.97
CA ASP A 52 17.22 3.11 4.40
C ASP A 52 18.26 4.22 4.43
N LEU A 53 17.87 5.44 4.07
CA LEU A 53 18.74 6.62 4.11
C LEU A 53 19.17 6.96 5.53
N LEU A 54 18.25 6.94 6.50
CA LEU A 54 18.60 7.16 7.90
C LEU A 54 19.65 6.15 8.37
N ARG A 55 19.46 4.86 8.09
CA ARG A 55 20.44 3.81 8.43
C ARG A 55 21.80 4.02 7.75
N ALA A 56 21.80 4.40 6.47
CA ALA A 56 23.02 4.65 5.70
C ALA A 56 23.82 5.85 6.23
N HIS A 57 23.18 6.79 6.91
CA HIS A 57 23.78 8.01 7.45
C HIS A 57 23.92 8.00 8.98
N GLU A 58 24.02 6.81 9.60
CA GLU A 58 24.19 6.63 11.06
C GLU A 58 23.06 7.29 11.91
N GLY A 59 21.88 7.44 11.31
CA GLY A 59 20.66 7.87 11.98
C GLY A 59 19.98 6.75 12.79
N PRO A 60 18.83 7.04 13.41
CA PRO A 60 18.08 6.04 14.18
C PRO A 60 17.55 4.92 13.28
N ASP A 61 17.58 3.68 13.79
CA ASP A 61 16.98 2.53 13.15
C ASP A 61 15.46 2.51 13.41
N LEU A 62 14.71 3.13 12.50
CA LEU A 62 13.26 3.30 12.61
C LEU A 62 12.51 2.35 11.67
N THR A 63 11.30 2.00 12.11
CA THR A 63 10.30 1.27 11.35
C THR A 63 8.96 1.99 11.49
N ILE A 64 7.97 1.68 10.65
CA ILE A 64 6.62 2.27 10.77
C ILE A 64 6.04 2.09 12.18
N ALA A 65 6.36 0.97 12.84
CA ALA A 65 5.88 0.68 14.19
C ALA A 65 6.65 1.40 15.31
N THR A 66 7.84 1.94 15.02
CA THR A 66 8.75 2.49 16.04
C THR A 66 9.02 3.99 15.88
N VAL A 67 8.45 4.65 14.85
CA VAL A 67 8.49 6.12 14.76
C VAL A 67 7.83 6.71 16.02
N PRO A 68 8.49 7.66 16.72
CA PRO A 68 7.91 8.31 17.87
C PRO A 68 6.58 8.99 17.54
N ALA A 69 5.56 8.72 18.36
CA ALA A 69 4.31 9.46 18.31
C ALA A 69 4.49 10.86 18.94
N GLU A 70 3.59 11.78 18.60
CA GLU A 70 3.51 13.12 19.21
C GLU A 70 4.79 13.96 19.06
N ASP A 71 5.39 13.99 17.86
CA ASP A 71 6.58 14.81 17.58
C ASP A 71 6.23 16.31 17.40
N PRO A 72 6.60 17.20 18.34
CA PRO A 72 6.22 18.61 18.26
C PRO A 72 6.79 19.36 17.03
N PRO A 73 8.03 19.12 16.56
CA PRO A 73 8.52 19.64 15.28
C PRO A 73 7.60 19.33 14.09
N THR A 74 7.16 18.07 13.95
CA THR A 74 6.24 17.64 12.89
C THR A 74 4.93 18.43 12.95
N TYR A 75 4.35 18.61 14.14
CA TYR A 75 3.13 19.40 14.29
C TYR A 75 3.32 20.87 13.98
N ARG A 76 4.48 21.46 14.31
CA ARG A 76 4.78 22.85 13.96
C ARG A 76 4.90 23.05 12.45
N MET A 77 5.57 22.14 11.76
CA MET A 77 5.69 22.15 10.30
C MET A 77 4.31 22.09 9.63
N ILE A 78 3.45 21.16 10.05
CA ILE A 78 2.07 21.05 9.54
C ILE A 78 1.24 22.30 9.88
N SER A 79 1.35 22.83 11.10
CA SER A 79 0.62 24.05 11.51
C SER A 79 1.03 25.29 10.72
N ALA A 80 2.25 25.32 10.21
CA ALA A 80 2.76 26.36 9.33
C ALA A 80 2.34 26.18 7.85
N ALA A 81 1.58 25.12 7.54
CA ALA A 81 1.23 24.69 6.18
C ALA A 81 2.46 24.38 5.30
N ASP A 82 3.57 23.95 5.91
CA ASP A 82 4.76 23.49 5.20
C ASP A 82 4.61 21.99 4.88
N THR A 83 3.68 21.66 3.96
CA THR A 83 3.23 20.29 3.70
C THR A 83 3.56 19.79 2.28
N VAL A 84 4.43 20.49 1.54
CA VAL A 84 4.90 20.03 0.23
C VAL A 84 5.52 18.64 0.35
N GLY A 85 5.00 17.67 -0.41
CA GLY A 85 5.43 16.27 -0.33
C GLY A 85 4.92 15.48 0.88
N VAL A 86 4.02 16.03 1.71
CA VAL A 86 3.40 15.30 2.83
C VAL A 86 2.13 14.60 2.35
N PHE A 87 2.10 13.28 2.46
CA PHE A 87 0.99 12.46 1.99
C PHE A 87 -0.35 12.86 2.62
N GLN A 88 -1.40 12.88 1.78
CA GLN A 88 -2.79 13.29 2.08
C GLN A 88 -3.05 14.79 2.32
N ILE A 89 -2.03 15.59 2.66
CA ILE A 89 -2.20 17.00 3.06
C ILE A 89 -1.26 17.96 2.31
N GLU A 90 -0.77 17.55 1.14
CA GLU A 90 -0.08 18.44 0.21
C GLU A 90 -0.98 19.58 -0.29
#